data_AF-A0A9D8WJJ8-F1
#
_entry.id   AF-A0A9D8WJJ8-F1
#
_cell.length_a   1.000
_cell.length_b   1.000
_cell.length_c   1.000
_cell.angle_alpha   90.00
_cell.angle_beta   90.00
_cell.angle_gamma   90.00
#
_symmetry.space_group_name_H-M   'P 1'
#
loop_
_entity.id
_entity.type
_entity.pdbx_description
1 polymer ?
#
loop_
_entity_poly.entity_id
_entity_poly.type
_entity_poly.pdbx_seq_one_letter_code
_entity_poly.pdbx_strand_id
1 'polypeptide(L)'
;MRSVATVVAVVFAAGMVAACGGGGGGGGGGTTVSPPPPPPPSPPPPPPPPPPPASVTISGAVTFDEIDHVIGSNVSTTVAGARLDYNNITQAPARSVVVQAVDGSGTVLDTDTTDASGNYSVTVDSSTQVRIRVRSQMQQTSGATWNFQVLDNTNSNAIYLLDGALLDSGTANSTRNLNAGSGWDPTATNSADATIQGEYTGTRAAGPFAILDGLYEAVTDIAAVDATVAFPEMQVFWSINNRPSNTIDDAAGDIGTSSYTTLGGIPTIRILGAANNDTDEYDTHVVVHEFGHYFEDQLSRSDSPGSQHGISDRLDPRLAFGEGWGNAFSGMILGSPVYRDVSGDAQGVGFAFSVEVDLTSAGGRVPGWYNEASVQQILYDIFDSSDDGADTISAGLAPIYTAFRDSNYINNVNFTTIFQFANRVRNEASVNATALDSLLAAEDVNTTDPRGVGETNNGGLSQTLPIYKVATQGGGAVTVCSTAEANGTPVDENSVRNKLGVREFITVTLNSGGAVTMTATETSGPAGTTDPDFRIWETGRLFTRDSLGQSRLAESSVDGSEVWTGTLNAGTYAIEIYDFNNFDETTAANSCFSFTVT
;
A
#
# COMPACT_ATOMS: atom_id res chain seq x y z
N MET A 1 -47.32 -25.32 3.22
CA MET A 1 -48.62 -25.83 2.72
C MET A 1 -48.39 -26.57 1.42
N ARG A 2 -48.65 -27.90 1.44
CA ARG A 2 -49.26 -28.75 0.39
C ARG A 2 -48.80 -28.56 -1.07
N SER A 3 -48.50 -29.57 -1.89
CA SER A 3 -48.51 -31.05 -1.80
C SER A 3 -47.98 -31.53 -3.18
N VAL A 4 -47.10 -32.55 -3.29
CA VAL A 4 -47.42 -33.99 -3.58
C VAL A 4 -47.99 -34.18 -5.01
N ALA A 5 -47.63 -35.13 -5.90
CA ALA A 5 -46.86 -36.39 -5.96
C ALA A 5 -46.65 -36.70 -7.48
N THR A 6 -45.57 -37.32 -7.96
CA THR A 6 -45.19 -38.76 -7.95
C THR A 6 -45.99 -39.68 -8.90
N VAL A 7 -45.25 -40.65 -9.50
CA VAL A 7 -45.60 -41.97 -10.11
C VAL A 7 -45.30 -42.01 -11.62
N VAL A 8 -44.26 -42.68 -12.18
CA VAL A 8 -43.67 -44.04 -12.09
C VAL A 8 -44.18 -45.01 -13.19
N ALA A 9 -43.23 -45.80 -13.73
CA ALA A 9 -43.28 -47.07 -14.49
C ALA A 9 -43.23 -46.95 -16.04
N VAL A 10 -42.09 -47.29 -16.71
CA VAL A 10 -41.50 -48.62 -17.05
C VAL A 10 -42.25 -49.33 -18.19
N VAL A 11 -41.55 -49.69 -19.28
CA VAL A 11 -41.53 -51.03 -19.94
C VAL A 11 -40.46 -51.09 -21.06
N PHE A 12 -39.79 -52.25 -21.10
CA PHE A 12 -38.81 -52.83 -22.04
C PHE A 12 -39.19 -52.85 -23.54
N ALA A 13 -38.19 -52.89 -24.44
CA ALA A 13 -37.80 -54.12 -25.18
C ALA A 13 -36.98 -53.84 -26.46
N ALA A 14 -35.93 -54.63 -26.66
CA ALA A 14 -35.11 -54.73 -27.85
C ALA A 14 -35.74 -55.63 -28.93
N GLY A 15 -35.29 -55.51 -30.20
CA GLY A 15 -35.59 -56.50 -31.24
C GLY A 15 -35.10 -56.12 -32.65
N MET A 16 -34.17 -56.91 -33.18
CA MET A 16 -33.57 -56.82 -34.51
C MET A 16 -34.47 -57.35 -35.67
N VAL A 17 -33.99 -57.15 -36.91
CA VAL A 17 -33.97 -58.05 -38.09
C VAL A 17 -34.86 -57.71 -39.31
N ALA A 18 -34.18 -57.32 -40.37
CA ALA A 18 -34.20 -57.76 -41.79
C ALA A 18 -35.49 -57.98 -42.63
N ALA A 19 -35.42 -57.34 -43.81
CA ALA A 19 -35.46 -57.93 -45.16
C ALA A 19 -36.78 -58.21 -45.92
N CYS A 20 -36.64 -57.90 -47.22
CA CYS A 20 -37.23 -58.47 -48.44
C CYS A 20 -38.56 -57.93 -48.99
N GLY A 21 -38.56 -57.63 -50.30
CA GLY A 21 -39.76 -57.76 -51.13
C GLY A 21 -39.79 -57.11 -52.53
N GLY A 22 -39.30 -57.82 -53.55
CA GLY A 22 -39.92 -57.89 -54.91
C GLY A 22 -39.48 -56.87 -55.97
N GLY A 23 -39.36 -57.19 -57.27
CA GLY A 23 -39.58 -58.43 -58.01
C GLY A 23 -39.68 -58.19 -59.53
N GLY A 24 -39.34 -59.22 -60.34
CA GLY A 24 -39.71 -59.42 -61.75
C GLY A 24 -38.91 -58.64 -62.81
N GLY A 25 -38.48 -59.16 -63.97
CA GLY A 25 -38.72 -60.41 -64.67
C GLY A 25 -38.74 -60.14 -66.20
N GLY A 26 -38.21 -61.07 -67.01
CA GLY A 26 -38.49 -61.17 -68.46
C GLY A 26 -37.44 -60.54 -69.39
N GLY A 27 -36.90 -61.33 -70.32
CA GLY A 27 -35.78 -60.95 -71.17
C GLY A 27 -36.07 -60.89 -72.68
N GLY A 28 -34.98 -60.75 -73.44
CA GLY A 28 -34.86 -61.12 -74.84
C GLY A 28 -35.21 -60.05 -75.88
N GLY A 29 -34.21 -59.39 -76.46
CA GLY A 29 -34.36 -58.59 -77.67
C GLY A 29 -33.07 -57.87 -78.07
N GLY A 30 -32.24 -58.52 -78.89
CA GLY A 30 -31.01 -57.93 -79.40
C GLY A 30 -31.26 -56.83 -80.42
N THR A 31 -30.62 -55.68 -80.23
CA THR A 31 -30.27 -54.73 -81.30
C THR A 31 -28.93 -54.07 -80.95
N THR A 32 -28.07 -53.92 -81.95
CA THR A 32 -26.70 -53.41 -81.88
C THR A 32 -26.66 -51.87 -81.87
N VAL A 33 -26.13 -51.20 -80.83
CA VAL A 33 -25.69 -49.78 -80.93
C VAL A 33 -24.62 -49.39 -79.89
N SER A 34 -23.51 -48.81 -80.40
CA SER A 34 -22.46 -47.92 -79.83
C SER A 34 -21.62 -48.30 -78.57
N PRO A 35 -20.29 -48.01 -78.58
CA PRO A 35 -19.41 -48.20 -77.43
C PRO A 35 -19.78 -47.23 -76.28
N PRO A 36 -19.58 -47.65 -75.00
CA PRO A 36 -19.90 -46.82 -73.84
C PRO A 36 -18.97 -45.59 -73.76
N PRO A 37 -19.46 -44.43 -73.26
CA PRO A 37 -18.62 -43.27 -73.00
C PRO A 37 -17.55 -43.62 -71.94
N PRO A 38 -16.35 -43.00 -72.01
CA PRO A 38 -15.30 -43.23 -71.03
C PRO A 38 -15.79 -42.91 -69.61
N PRO A 39 -15.29 -43.63 -68.59
CA PRO A 39 -15.65 -43.37 -67.21
C PRO A 39 -15.33 -41.91 -66.84
N PRO A 40 -16.15 -41.27 -65.98
CA PRO A 40 -15.85 -39.92 -65.51
C PRO A 40 -14.44 -39.88 -64.91
N PRO A 41 -13.67 -38.80 -65.11
CA PRO A 41 -12.35 -38.67 -64.52
C PRO A 41 -12.46 -38.87 -63.00
N SER A 42 -11.53 -39.67 -62.45
CA SER A 42 -11.40 -39.85 -61.01
C SER A 42 -11.36 -38.47 -60.34
N PRO A 43 -12.08 -38.26 -59.22
CA PRO A 43 -12.03 -36.99 -58.51
C PRO A 43 -10.56 -36.65 -58.22
N PRO A 44 -10.15 -35.38 -58.39
CA PRO A 44 -8.78 -34.97 -58.08
C PRO A 44 -8.44 -35.41 -56.66
N PRO A 45 -7.20 -35.88 -56.41
CA PRO A 45 -6.78 -36.24 -55.06
C PRO A 45 -7.05 -35.04 -54.14
N PRO A 46 -7.53 -35.28 -52.90
CA PRO A 46 -7.75 -34.20 -51.95
C PRO A 46 -6.46 -33.38 -51.85
N PRO A 47 -6.56 -32.04 -51.81
CA PRO A 47 -5.38 -31.19 -51.68
C PRO A 47 -4.57 -31.64 -50.45
N PRO A 48 -3.23 -31.62 -50.53
CA PRO A 48 -2.40 -31.98 -49.39
C PRO A 48 -2.80 -31.12 -48.19
N PRO A 49 -2.80 -31.69 -46.97
CA PRO A 49 -3.13 -30.93 -45.78
C PRO A 49 -2.21 -29.70 -45.70
N PRO A 50 -2.74 -28.53 -45.32
CA PRO A 50 -1.92 -27.33 -45.18
C PRO A 50 -0.74 -27.60 -44.22
N PRO A 51 0.43 -27.01 -44.48
CA PRO A 51 1.58 -27.17 -43.59
C PRO A 51 1.20 -26.70 -42.18
N PRO A 52 1.78 -27.30 -41.13
CA PRO A 52 1.63 -26.82 -39.76
C PRO A 52 1.95 -25.32 -39.68
N PRO A 53 1.25 -24.56 -38.82
CA PRO A 53 1.58 -23.15 -38.65
C PRO A 53 3.02 -23.00 -38.15
N ALA A 54 3.72 -21.94 -38.55
CA ALA A 54 5.10 -21.69 -38.13
C ALA A 54 5.19 -21.38 -36.63
N SER A 55 4.15 -20.74 -36.08
CA SER A 55 3.99 -20.43 -34.67
C SER A 55 2.62 -20.85 -34.16
N VAL A 56 2.52 -20.99 -32.84
CA VAL A 56 1.28 -21.26 -32.11
C VAL A 56 1.11 -20.25 -31.00
N THR A 57 -0.15 -19.95 -30.67
CA THR A 57 -0.51 -19.14 -29.52
C THR A 57 -0.72 -20.03 -28.30
N ILE A 58 -0.10 -19.65 -27.18
CA ILE A 58 -0.36 -20.22 -25.87
C ILE A 58 -1.02 -19.13 -25.04
N SER A 59 -2.25 -19.39 -24.60
CA SER A 59 -3.00 -18.48 -23.73
C SER A 59 -3.38 -19.17 -22.43
N GLY A 60 -3.91 -18.44 -21.47
CA GLY A 60 -4.39 -19.00 -20.21
C GLY A 60 -4.75 -17.92 -19.22
N ALA A 61 -5.20 -18.35 -18.05
CA ALA A 61 -5.39 -17.49 -16.89
C ALA A 61 -4.31 -17.79 -15.85
N VAL A 62 -3.83 -16.74 -15.20
CA VAL A 62 -3.02 -16.81 -13.98
C VAL A 62 -3.90 -16.41 -12.81
N THR A 63 -3.99 -17.30 -11.82
CA THR A 63 -4.71 -17.06 -10.57
C THR A 63 -3.79 -17.29 -9.37
N PHE A 64 -4.22 -16.82 -8.20
CA PHE A 64 -3.61 -17.15 -6.93
C PHE A 64 -4.69 -17.45 -5.89
N ASP A 65 -4.33 -18.25 -4.88
CA ASP A 65 -5.20 -18.53 -3.74
C ASP A 65 -5.30 -17.28 -2.85
N GLU A 66 -6.50 -16.69 -2.80
CA GLU A 66 -6.88 -15.54 -1.98
C GLU A 66 -7.48 -16.02 -0.66
N ILE A 67 -7.13 -15.34 0.44
CA ILE A 67 -7.59 -15.68 1.79
C ILE A 67 -8.09 -14.40 2.47
N ASP A 68 -9.40 -14.26 2.59
CA ASP A 68 -10.03 -13.13 3.30
C ASP A 68 -9.96 -13.34 4.83
N HIS A 69 -10.39 -12.34 5.59
CA HIS A 69 -10.46 -12.39 7.04
C HIS A 69 -11.86 -12.71 7.54
N VAL A 70 -11.91 -13.45 8.65
CA VAL A 70 -13.09 -13.45 9.51
C VAL A 70 -12.93 -12.40 10.59
N ILE A 71 -13.91 -11.49 10.70
CA ILE A 71 -13.97 -10.50 11.77
C ILE A 71 -15.15 -10.78 12.71
N GLY A 72 -14.92 -10.58 14.01
CA GLY A 72 -15.99 -10.58 15.01
C GLY A 72 -17.07 -9.51 14.75
N SER A 73 -18.29 -9.75 15.22
CA SER A 73 -19.39 -8.76 15.10
C SER A 73 -19.15 -7.52 15.97
N ASN A 74 -19.51 -6.33 15.45
CA ASN A 74 -19.45 -4.99 16.08
C ASN A 74 -18.05 -4.34 16.14
N VAL A 75 -17.47 -4.01 14.98
CA VAL A 75 -16.24 -3.19 14.87
C VAL A 75 -16.58 -1.72 15.07
N SER A 76 -16.56 -1.24 16.32
CA SER A 76 -16.83 0.16 16.66
C SER A 76 -15.69 0.89 17.37
N THR A 77 -14.68 0.18 17.92
CA THR A 77 -13.65 0.80 18.78
C THR A 77 -12.27 0.19 18.58
N THR A 78 -12.19 -1.14 18.60
CA THR A 78 -11.11 -2.05 18.18
C THR A 78 -11.69 -3.44 18.44
N VAL A 79 -11.88 -4.26 17.41
CA VAL A 79 -12.27 -5.66 17.61
C VAL A 79 -10.99 -6.48 17.74
N ALA A 80 -10.82 -7.10 18.90
CA ALA A 80 -10.01 -8.30 18.99
C ALA A 80 -10.74 -9.41 18.20
N GLY A 81 -10.08 -9.99 17.19
CA GLY A 81 -10.60 -11.18 16.50
C GLY A 81 -10.66 -11.13 14.98
N ALA A 82 -9.77 -10.38 14.32
CA ALA A 82 -9.42 -10.70 12.94
C ALA A 82 -8.61 -12.01 12.92
N ARG A 83 -8.81 -12.82 11.89
CA ARG A 83 -8.02 -14.01 11.56
C ARG A 83 -8.22 -14.36 10.10
N LEU A 84 -7.29 -15.10 9.49
CA LEU A 84 -7.47 -15.59 8.13
C LEU A 84 -8.54 -16.69 8.03
N ASP A 85 -9.37 -16.63 7.00
CA ASP A 85 -10.44 -17.60 6.73
C ASP A 85 -9.98 -18.74 5.82
N TYR A 86 -9.09 -19.59 6.36
CA TYR A 86 -8.59 -20.76 5.63
C TYR A 86 -9.66 -21.79 5.22
N ASN A 87 -10.91 -21.68 5.71
CA ASN A 87 -11.99 -22.55 5.27
C ASN A 87 -12.61 -22.10 3.94
N ASN A 88 -12.37 -20.85 3.53
CA ASN A 88 -12.99 -20.22 2.37
C ASN A 88 -11.93 -19.63 1.41
N ILE A 89 -10.84 -20.36 1.18
CA ILE A 89 -9.84 -19.99 0.16
C ILE A 89 -10.51 -19.94 -1.22
N THR A 90 -10.33 -18.82 -1.92
CA THR A 90 -10.84 -18.63 -3.29
C THR A 90 -9.69 -18.41 -4.27
N GLN A 91 -9.96 -18.41 -5.58
CA GLN A 91 -8.97 -18.06 -6.59
C GLN A 91 -9.28 -16.68 -7.15
N ALA A 92 -8.32 -15.76 -7.01
CA ALA A 92 -8.36 -14.42 -7.59
C ALA A 92 -7.43 -14.34 -8.82
N PRO A 93 -7.72 -13.47 -9.80
CA PRO A 93 -6.83 -13.27 -10.96
C PRO A 93 -5.56 -12.55 -10.54
N ALA A 94 -4.39 -12.99 -11.02
CA ALA A 94 -3.17 -12.19 -10.91
C ALA A 94 -3.19 -11.09 -11.99
N ARG A 95 -3.37 -9.83 -11.60
CA ARG A 95 -3.65 -8.71 -12.52
C ARG A 95 -2.39 -7.89 -12.84
N SER A 96 -2.27 -7.46 -14.10
CA SER A 96 -1.12 -6.66 -14.58
C SER A 96 0.26 -7.32 -14.40
N VAL A 97 0.33 -8.64 -14.21
CA VAL A 97 1.60 -9.35 -13.94
C VAL A 97 2.29 -9.82 -15.21
N VAL A 98 3.63 -9.78 -15.20
CA VAL A 98 4.45 -10.15 -16.36
C VAL A 98 4.49 -11.68 -16.52
N VAL A 99 4.09 -12.16 -17.70
CA VAL A 99 4.10 -13.56 -18.11
C VAL A 99 5.10 -13.77 -19.23
N GLN A 100 5.95 -14.79 -19.11
CA GLN A 100 6.98 -15.13 -20.08
C GLN A 100 6.79 -16.56 -20.61
N ALA A 101 6.88 -16.72 -21.92
CA ALA A 101 7.16 -18.01 -22.54
C ALA A 101 8.68 -18.24 -22.47
N VAL A 102 9.11 -19.32 -21.82
CA VAL A 102 10.53 -19.60 -21.59
C VAL A 102 10.87 -21.01 -22.07
N ASP A 103 11.97 -21.14 -22.82
CA ASP A 103 12.43 -22.44 -23.33
C ASP A 103 13.14 -23.29 -22.25
N GLY A 104 13.57 -24.51 -22.63
CA GLY A 104 14.29 -25.41 -21.72
C GLY A 104 15.68 -24.92 -21.26
N SER A 105 16.23 -23.89 -21.90
CA SER A 105 17.51 -23.26 -21.54
C SER A 105 17.34 -22.04 -20.61
N GLY A 106 16.11 -21.55 -20.44
CA GLY A 106 15.81 -20.33 -19.71
C GLY A 106 15.72 -19.08 -20.60
N THR A 107 15.73 -19.23 -21.93
CA THR A 107 15.59 -18.11 -22.87
C THR A 107 14.12 -17.70 -22.96
N VAL A 108 13.86 -16.41 -22.80
CA VAL A 108 12.51 -15.83 -23.01
C VAL A 108 12.23 -15.77 -24.51
N LEU A 109 11.16 -16.45 -24.93
CA LEU A 109 10.71 -16.53 -26.32
C LEU A 109 9.70 -15.44 -26.65
N ASP A 110 8.83 -15.11 -25.69
CA ASP A 110 7.81 -14.06 -25.80
C ASP A 110 7.38 -13.60 -24.40
N THR A 111 6.78 -12.41 -24.30
CA THR A 111 6.31 -11.81 -23.04
C THR A 111 4.97 -11.13 -23.23
N ASP A 112 4.09 -11.28 -22.24
CA ASP A 112 2.80 -10.60 -22.15
C ASP A 112 2.57 -10.12 -20.70
N THR A 113 1.55 -9.30 -20.50
CA THR A 113 1.09 -8.88 -19.18
C THR A 113 -0.36 -9.30 -19.01
N THR A 114 -0.72 -9.86 -17.85
CA THR A 114 -2.11 -10.30 -17.62
C THR A 114 -3.09 -9.13 -17.63
N ASP A 115 -4.28 -9.36 -18.21
CA ASP A 115 -5.39 -8.42 -18.13
C ASP A 115 -6.06 -8.41 -16.75
N ALA A 116 -7.11 -7.59 -16.59
CA ALA A 116 -7.87 -7.48 -15.33
C ALA A 116 -8.59 -8.78 -14.91
N SER A 117 -8.71 -9.76 -15.81
CA SER A 117 -9.24 -11.10 -15.54
C SER A 117 -8.13 -12.15 -15.39
N GLY A 118 -6.86 -11.74 -15.33
CA GLY A 118 -5.71 -12.62 -15.20
C GLY A 118 -5.33 -13.35 -16.50
N ASN A 119 -5.92 -13.00 -17.64
CA ASN A 119 -5.64 -13.70 -18.90
C ASN A 119 -4.36 -13.18 -19.56
N TYR A 120 -3.64 -14.08 -20.20
CA TYR A 120 -2.46 -13.77 -21.03
C TYR A 120 -2.51 -14.53 -22.37
N SER A 121 -1.72 -14.09 -23.33
CA SER A 121 -1.54 -14.69 -24.65
C SER A 121 -0.14 -14.42 -25.22
N VAL A 122 0.66 -15.47 -25.35
CA VAL A 122 2.00 -15.43 -25.94
C VAL A 122 2.08 -16.26 -27.23
N THR A 123 2.99 -15.93 -28.13
CA THR A 123 3.22 -16.61 -29.41
C THR A 123 4.63 -17.18 -29.47
N VAL A 124 4.74 -18.48 -29.77
CA VAL A 124 6.03 -19.18 -29.90
C VAL A 124 6.07 -20.02 -31.15
N ASP A 125 7.27 -20.39 -31.59
CA ASP A 125 7.44 -21.34 -32.70
C ASP A 125 6.77 -22.69 -32.39
N SER A 126 6.18 -23.31 -33.40
CA SER A 126 5.58 -24.65 -33.29
C SER A 126 6.63 -25.70 -32.93
N SER A 127 6.22 -26.73 -32.20
CA SER A 127 7.08 -27.84 -31.78
C SER A 127 8.30 -27.41 -30.94
N THR A 128 8.10 -26.39 -30.10
CA THR A 128 9.13 -25.82 -29.21
C THR A 128 8.89 -26.27 -27.78
N GLN A 129 9.92 -26.73 -27.07
CA GLN A 129 9.86 -26.97 -25.64
C GLN A 129 9.76 -25.64 -24.89
N VAL A 130 8.61 -25.38 -24.28
CA VAL A 130 8.31 -24.09 -23.63
C VAL A 130 7.55 -24.31 -22.33
N ARG A 131 7.85 -23.50 -21.32
CA ARG A 131 7.03 -23.33 -20.11
C ARG A 131 6.51 -21.91 -20.04
N ILE A 132 5.40 -21.73 -19.35
CA ILE A 132 4.91 -20.41 -18.97
C ILE A 132 5.47 -20.10 -17.60
N ARG A 133 6.06 -18.91 -17.45
CA ARG A 133 6.66 -18.41 -16.23
C ARG A 133 6.01 -17.08 -15.89
N VAL A 134 5.38 -17.00 -14.73
CA VAL A 134 4.85 -15.73 -14.22
C VAL A 134 5.85 -15.17 -13.22
N ARG A 135 6.13 -13.88 -13.34
CA ARG A 135 7.01 -13.15 -12.42
C ARG A 135 6.16 -12.45 -11.36
N SER A 136 6.64 -12.35 -10.13
CA SER A 136 6.10 -11.42 -9.12
C SER A 136 6.44 -9.97 -9.44
N GLN A 137 5.99 -9.52 -10.61
CA GLN A 137 6.20 -8.18 -11.14
C GLN A 137 4.94 -7.74 -11.86
N MET A 138 4.40 -6.59 -11.48
CA MET A 138 3.35 -5.93 -12.23
C MET A 138 3.90 -4.78 -13.05
N GLN A 139 3.42 -4.61 -14.28
CA GLN A 139 3.94 -3.62 -15.21
C GLN A 139 2.85 -3.06 -16.13
N GLN A 140 2.84 -1.73 -16.28
CA GLN A 140 2.03 -1.01 -17.27
C GLN A 140 2.88 0.12 -17.88
N THR A 141 2.97 0.17 -19.22
CA THR A 141 3.86 1.09 -19.94
C THR A 141 3.12 2.14 -20.78
N SER A 142 1.78 2.22 -20.67
CA SER A 142 0.96 3.16 -21.42
C SER A 142 -0.24 3.65 -20.62
N GLY A 143 -0.58 4.93 -20.78
CA GLY A 143 -1.55 5.60 -19.90
C GLY A 143 -0.88 5.94 -18.57
N ALA A 144 -1.53 5.59 -17.47
CA ALA A 144 -0.85 5.50 -16.18
C ALA A 144 0.22 4.40 -16.24
N THR A 145 1.38 4.63 -15.62
CA THR A 145 2.52 3.70 -15.72
C THR A 145 3.03 3.28 -14.36
N TRP A 146 3.36 2.01 -14.21
CA TRP A 146 3.97 1.43 -13.00
C TRP A 146 4.89 0.25 -13.36
N ASN A 147 5.83 -0.02 -12.47
CA ASN A 147 6.70 -1.19 -12.52
C ASN A 147 7.08 -1.57 -11.09
N PHE A 148 6.35 -2.52 -10.50
CA PHE A 148 6.55 -2.96 -9.12
C PHE A 148 6.94 -4.42 -9.08
N GLN A 149 7.84 -4.77 -8.16
CA GLN A 149 8.38 -6.12 -8.02
C GLN A 149 8.34 -6.57 -6.56
N VAL A 150 7.81 -7.78 -6.31
CA VAL A 150 7.97 -8.44 -5.01
C VAL A 150 9.21 -9.34 -5.07
N LEU A 151 10.14 -9.13 -4.16
CA LEU A 151 11.46 -9.74 -4.13
C LEU A 151 11.71 -10.42 -2.77
N ASP A 152 12.36 -11.58 -2.81
CA ASP A 152 12.81 -12.29 -1.62
C ASP A 152 14.09 -11.64 -1.08
N ASN A 153 13.93 -10.72 -0.14
CA ASN A 153 15.04 -10.03 0.51
C ASN A 153 15.98 -11.00 1.26
N THR A 154 15.48 -12.16 1.68
CA THR A 154 16.28 -13.20 2.35
C THR A 154 17.02 -14.13 1.39
N ASN A 155 16.81 -13.95 0.09
CA ASN A 155 17.44 -14.72 -0.97
C ASN A 155 18.07 -13.81 -2.03
N SER A 156 18.89 -12.85 -1.58
CA SER A 156 19.60 -11.90 -2.47
C SER A 156 18.66 -11.11 -3.39
N ASN A 157 17.49 -10.73 -2.86
CA ASN A 157 16.44 -9.98 -3.57
C ASN A 157 15.98 -10.68 -4.85
N ALA A 158 15.92 -12.02 -4.84
CA ALA A 158 15.47 -12.80 -5.98
C ALA A 158 13.97 -12.58 -6.25
N ILE A 159 13.60 -12.45 -7.53
CA ILE A 159 12.18 -12.39 -7.91
C ILE A 159 11.51 -13.76 -7.77
N TYR A 160 10.27 -13.79 -7.28
CA TYR A 160 9.47 -15.01 -7.25
C TYR A 160 8.98 -15.38 -8.65
N LEU A 161 9.03 -16.69 -8.94
CA LEU A 161 8.65 -17.24 -10.24
C LEU A 161 7.63 -18.37 -10.03
N LEU A 162 6.47 -18.25 -10.70
CA LEU A 162 5.50 -19.33 -10.84
C LEU A 162 5.71 -20.01 -12.20
N ASP A 163 6.38 -21.15 -12.18
CA ASP A 163 6.67 -21.94 -13.39
C ASP A 163 5.62 -23.02 -13.64
N GLY A 164 5.06 -23.03 -14.85
CA GLY A 164 4.30 -24.15 -15.38
C GLY A 164 5.22 -25.28 -15.87
N ALA A 165 4.60 -26.37 -16.33
CA ALA A 165 5.34 -27.50 -16.90
C ALA A 165 6.05 -27.09 -18.21
N LEU A 166 7.28 -27.60 -18.40
CA LEU A 166 7.99 -27.53 -19.67
C LEU A 166 7.40 -28.56 -20.63
N LEU A 167 6.66 -28.08 -21.63
CA LEU A 167 5.91 -28.90 -22.57
C LEU A 167 6.12 -28.41 -24.01
N ASP A 168 6.07 -29.35 -24.95
CA ASP A 168 6.07 -29.03 -26.37
C ASP A 168 4.87 -28.13 -26.73
N SER A 169 5.11 -27.04 -27.47
CA SER A 169 4.07 -26.09 -27.92
C SER A 169 3.10 -26.74 -28.92
N GLY A 170 3.49 -27.84 -29.54
CA GLY A 170 2.72 -28.53 -30.56
C GLY A 170 2.61 -27.71 -31.85
N THR A 171 1.64 -28.07 -32.68
CA THR A 171 1.34 -27.38 -33.95
C THR A 171 -0.04 -26.72 -33.96
N ALA A 172 -0.68 -26.61 -32.80
CA ALA A 172 -1.97 -25.98 -32.61
C ALA A 172 -1.94 -25.13 -31.34
N ASN A 173 -2.76 -24.08 -31.30
CA ASN A 173 -2.89 -23.23 -30.12
C ASN A 173 -3.29 -24.07 -28.90
N SER A 174 -2.84 -23.65 -27.72
CA SER A 174 -3.11 -24.35 -26.46
C SER A 174 -3.44 -23.39 -25.34
N THR A 175 -4.14 -23.91 -24.32
CA THR A 175 -4.44 -23.18 -23.08
C THR A 175 -3.63 -23.78 -21.94
N ARG A 176 -2.92 -22.93 -21.18
CA ARG A 176 -2.10 -23.33 -20.04
C ARG A 176 -2.42 -22.41 -18.85
N ASN A 177 -3.31 -22.85 -17.96
CA ASN A 177 -3.64 -22.08 -16.76
C ASN A 177 -2.61 -22.35 -15.65
N LEU A 178 -2.31 -21.35 -14.84
CA LEU A 178 -1.43 -21.46 -13.68
C LEU A 178 -2.16 -20.91 -12.45
N ASN A 179 -2.05 -21.63 -11.33
CA ASN A 179 -2.52 -21.15 -10.03
C ASN A 179 -1.35 -21.13 -9.04
N ALA A 180 -1.13 -20.00 -8.38
CA ALA A 180 -0.24 -19.90 -7.24
C ALA A 180 -0.99 -20.35 -5.97
N GLY A 181 -0.60 -21.50 -5.40
CA GLY A 181 -1.24 -22.03 -4.20
C GLY A 181 -0.82 -21.32 -2.91
N SER A 182 -1.69 -21.30 -1.91
CA SER A 182 -1.40 -20.74 -0.57
C SER A 182 -0.36 -21.54 0.21
N GLY A 183 -0.22 -22.84 -0.06
CA GLY A 183 0.64 -23.74 0.70
C GLY A 183 0.05 -24.17 2.05
N TRP A 184 -1.19 -23.77 2.36
CA TRP A 184 -1.88 -24.14 3.60
C TRP A 184 -2.39 -25.58 3.59
N ASP A 185 -2.16 -26.32 4.66
CA ASP A 185 -2.74 -27.65 4.91
C ASP A 185 -3.64 -27.59 6.16
N PRO A 186 -4.98 -27.64 6.01
CA PRO A 186 -5.90 -27.57 7.14
C PRO A 186 -5.89 -28.84 8.02
N THR A 187 -5.20 -29.90 7.60
CA THR A 187 -5.11 -31.18 8.32
C THR A 187 -3.80 -31.36 9.08
N ALA A 188 -2.84 -30.47 8.85
CA ALA A 188 -1.57 -30.49 9.57
C ALA A 188 -1.77 -30.02 11.02
N THR A 189 -1.01 -30.60 11.95
CA THR A 189 -0.92 -30.06 13.31
C THR A 189 0.00 -28.84 13.29
N ASN A 190 -0.47 -27.75 13.89
CA ASN A 190 0.30 -26.51 13.95
C ASN A 190 1.60 -26.68 14.75
N SER A 191 2.66 -26.06 14.27
CA SER A 191 4.01 -26.19 14.77
C SER A 191 4.29 -25.33 16.01
N ALA A 192 3.54 -24.24 16.19
CA ALA A 192 3.63 -23.37 17.36
C ALA A 192 2.72 -23.86 18.52
N ASP A 193 1.53 -24.37 18.20
CA ASP A 193 0.62 -25.00 19.17
C ASP A 193 0.03 -26.31 18.62
N ALA A 194 0.48 -27.45 19.18
CA ALA A 194 0.04 -28.77 18.77
C ALA A 194 -1.46 -29.06 19.01
N THR A 195 -2.20 -28.16 19.67
CA THR A 195 -3.65 -28.24 19.85
C THR A 195 -4.45 -27.64 18.68
N ILE A 196 -3.80 -26.88 17.79
CA ILE A 196 -4.41 -26.23 16.62
C ILE A 196 -4.21 -27.10 15.37
N GLN A 197 -5.21 -27.10 14.48
CA GLN A 197 -5.14 -27.70 13.15
C GLN A 197 -4.98 -26.60 12.10
N GLY A 198 -4.13 -26.84 11.11
CA GLY A 198 -3.76 -25.85 10.10
C GLY A 198 -2.30 -25.41 10.21
N GLU A 199 -1.55 -25.57 9.13
CA GLU A 199 -0.16 -25.13 9.01
C GLU A 199 0.20 -24.90 7.54
N TYR A 200 1.12 -23.97 7.28
CA TYR A 200 1.75 -23.87 5.97
C TYR A 200 2.78 -25.00 5.81
N THR A 201 2.42 -26.05 5.07
CA THR A 201 3.33 -27.17 4.77
C THR A 201 3.86 -27.14 3.34
N GLY A 202 3.21 -26.39 2.45
CA GLY A 202 3.60 -26.18 1.07
C GLY A 202 4.27 -24.82 0.84
N THR A 203 4.76 -24.61 -0.39
CA THR A 203 5.23 -23.29 -0.83
C THR A 203 4.08 -22.30 -0.86
N ARG A 204 4.24 -21.15 -0.19
CA ARG A 204 3.31 -20.01 -0.19
C ARG A 204 3.43 -19.21 -1.48
N ALA A 205 3.17 -19.86 -2.61
CA ALA A 205 3.36 -19.28 -3.94
C ALA A 205 2.41 -18.10 -4.20
N ALA A 206 1.25 -18.06 -3.53
CA ALA A 206 0.26 -17.00 -3.65
C ALA A 206 0.68 -15.65 -3.05
N GLY A 207 1.49 -15.63 -1.99
CA GLY A 207 1.80 -14.42 -1.22
C GLY A 207 2.30 -13.23 -2.06
N PRO A 208 3.29 -13.39 -2.96
CA PRO A 208 3.74 -12.30 -3.81
C PRO A 208 2.65 -11.76 -4.75
N PHE A 209 1.68 -12.58 -5.14
CA PHE A 209 0.60 -12.16 -6.03
C PHE A 209 -0.55 -11.51 -5.27
N ALA A 210 -0.84 -11.93 -4.03
CA ALA A 210 -1.79 -11.26 -3.14
C ALA A 210 -1.32 -9.82 -2.80
N ILE A 211 -0.03 -9.64 -2.51
CA ILE A 211 0.58 -8.31 -2.32
C ILE A 211 0.40 -7.44 -3.58
N LEU A 212 0.76 -7.97 -4.77
CA LEU A 212 0.61 -7.22 -6.02
C LEU A 212 -0.84 -6.91 -6.34
N ASP A 213 -1.79 -7.72 -5.89
CA ASP A 213 -3.21 -7.51 -6.10
C ASP A 213 -3.74 -6.30 -5.33
N GLY A 214 -3.34 -6.15 -4.05
CA GLY A 214 -3.61 -4.93 -3.28
C GLY A 214 -2.99 -3.68 -3.91
N LEU A 215 -1.76 -3.78 -4.41
CA LEU A 215 -1.11 -2.68 -5.14
C LEU A 215 -1.79 -2.35 -6.46
N TYR A 216 -2.37 -3.35 -7.14
CA TYR A 216 -3.15 -3.16 -8.36
C TYR A 216 -4.37 -2.30 -8.11
N GLU A 217 -5.14 -2.57 -7.04
CA GLU A 217 -6.30 -1.72 -6.68
C GLU A 217 -5.87 -0.25 -6.51
N ALA A 218 -4.78 -0.02 -5.75
CA ALA A 218 -4.28 1.33 -5.49
C ALA A 218 -3.90 2.09 -6.76
N VAL A 219 -3.15 1.47 -7.67
CA VAL A 219 -2.76 2.16 -8.92
C VAL A 219 -3.94 2.36 -9.86
N THR A 220 -4.92 1.46 -9.89
CA THR A 220 -6.08 1.60 -10.78
C THR A 220 -7.04 2.68 -10.33
N ASP A 221 -7.29 2.81 -9.03
CA ASP A 221 -8.16 3.86 -8.48
C ASP A 221 -7.53 5.24 -8.63
N ILE A 222 -6.22 5.36 -8.40
CA ILE A 222 -5.50 6.60 -8.71
C ILE A 222 -5.52 6.88 -10.23
N ALA A 223 -5.33 5.86 -11.08
CA ALA A 223 -5.38 6.04 -12.53
C ALA A 223 -6.79 6.43 -13.05
N ALA A 224 -7.85 6.10 -12.31
CA ALA A 224 -9.20 6.58 -12.59
C ALA A 224 -9.36 8.09 -12.34
N VAL A 225 -8.56 8.65 -11.43
CA VAL A 225 -8.47 10.10 -11.18
C VAL A 225 -7.48 10.79 -12.14
N ASP A 226 -6.27 10.25 -12.30
CA ASP A 226 -5.24 10.73 -13.23
C ASP A 226 -4.76 9.60 -14.14
N ALA A 227 -5.36 9.52 -15.34
CA ALA A 227 -5.04 8.52 -16.35
C ALA A 227 -3.63 8.65 -16.97
N THR A 228 -2.84 9.63 -16.54
CA THR A 228 -1.45 9.87 -17.01
C THR A 228 -0.42 9.82 -15.90
N VAL A 229 -0.83 9.44 -14.68
CA VAL A 229 0.08 9.34 -13.53
C VAL A 229 1.23 8.38 -13.84
N ALA A 230 2.44 8.82 -13.54
CA ALA A 230 3.64 7.99 -13.64
C ALA A 230 4.12 7.66 -12.23
N PHE A 231 3.88 6.42 -11.80
CA PHE A 231 4.43 5.92 -10.55
C PHE A 231 5.92 5.61 -10.74
N PRO A 232 6.81 6.13 -9.87
CA PRO A 232 8.19 5.65 -9.80
C PRO A 232 8.29 4.13 -9.65
N GLU A 233 9.46 3.55 -9.93
CA GLU A 233 9.62 2.12 -9.64
C GLU A 233 9.63 1.87 -8.14
N MET A 234 9.07 0.73 -7.72
CA MET A 234 9.00 0.34 -6.31
C MET A 234 9.32 -1.15 -6.17
N GLN A 235 10.02 -1.48 -5.10
CA GLN A 235 10.24 -2.84 -4.67
C GLN A 235 9.37 -3.17 -3.46
N VAL A 236 8.98 -4.42 -3.34
CA VAL A 236 8.38 -4.97 -2.14
C VAL A 236 9.25 -6.12 -1.66
N PHE A 237 9.76 -6.02 -0.45
CA PHE A 237 10.52 -7.05 0.22
C PHE A 237 9.57 -7.90 1.04
N TRP A 238 9.37 -9.13 0.57
CA TRP A 238 8.56 -10.12 1.26
C TRP A 238 9.29 -11.45 1.23
N SER A 239 9.23 -12.17 2.35
CA SER A 239 9.72 -13.52 2.49
C SER A 239 9.01 -14.19 3.66
N ILE A 240 8.89 -15.51 3.63
CA ILE A 240 8.40 -16.30 4.77
C ILE A 240 9.28 -16.13 6.03
N ASN A 241 10.49 -15.57 5.87
CA ASN A 241 11.44 -15.31 6.95
C ASN A 241 11.33 -13.88 7.51
N ASN A 242 10.57 -13.00 6.85
CA ASN A 242 10.36 -11.64 7.32
C ASN A 242 9.55 -11.65 8.61
N ARG A 243 10.17 -11.20 9.70
CA ARG A 243 9.64 -11.29 11.06
C ARG A 243 9.87 -9.99 11.82
N PRO A 244 9.08 -9.75 12.89
CA PRO A 244 9.31 -8.62 13.76
C PRO A 244 10.67 -8.70 14.47
N SER A 245 11.36 -7.55 14.56
CA SER A 245 12.67 -7.45 15.21
C SER A 245 13.01 -6.02 15.59
N ASN A 246 13.63 -5.83 16.76
CA ASN A 246 14.12 -4.51 17.19
C ASN A 246 15.43 -4.09 16.49
N THR A 247 16.04 -4.97 15.68
CA THR A 247 17.22 -4.67 14.88
C THR A 247 16.92 -5.00 13.43
N ILE A 248 17.12 -4.02 12.55
CA ILE A 248 16.82 -4.17 11.12
C ILE A 248 17.99 -4.84 10.40
N ASP A 249 17.74 -6.02 9.83
CA ASP A 249 18.58 -6.72 8.86
C ASP A 249 17.68 -7.33 7.78
N ASP A 250 17.49 -6.56 6.69
CA ASP A 250 16.66 -6.97 5.55
C ASP A 250 17.12 -8.31 4.96
N ALA A 251 18.42 -8.60 4.92
CA ALA A 251 18.92 -9.83 4.33
C ALA A 251 18.63 -11.06 5.21
N ALA A 252 18.47 -10.87 6.52
CA ALA A 252 18.10 -11.91 7.48
C ALA A 252 16.58 -12.06 7.68
N GLY A 253 15.79 -11.13 7.13
CA GLY A 253 14.34 -11.02 7.34
C GLY A 253 13.97 -10.40 8.69
N ASP A 254 14.90 -9.76 9.39
CA ASP A 254 14.59 -9.00 10.61
C ASP A 254 14.16 -7.58 10.21
N ILE A 255 12.86 -7.35 10.01
CA ILE A 255 12.38 -6.11 9.35
C ILE A 255 11.63 -5.15 10.29
N GLY A 256 11.47 -5.48 11.57
CA GLY A 256 10.71 -4.67 12.53
C GLY A 256 9.22 -4.85 12.37
N THR A 257 8.64 -4.17 11.39
CA THR A 257 7.22 -4.29 11.02
C THR A 257 7.09 -4.07 9.52
N SER A 258 5.95 -4.42 8.94
CA SER A 258 5.62 -3.94 7.60
C SER A 258 5.71 -2.42 7.57
N SER A 259 6.42 -1.90 6.57
CA SER A 259 6.81 -0.49 6.53
C SER A 259 7.29 -0.05 5.15
N TYR A 260 6.99 1.19 4.78
CA TYR A 260 7.60 1.89 3.66
C TYR A 260 8.96 2.51 4.04
N THR A 261 9.93 2.41 3.13
CA THR A 261 11.25 3.01 3.28
C THR A 261 11.92 3.25 1.92
N THR A 262 13.17 3.72 1.93
CA THR A 262 14.02 3.80 0.73
C THR A 262 15.32 3.04 0.97
N LEU A 263 15.56 1.97 0.20
CA LEU A 263 16.77 1.15 0.30
C LEU A 263 17.60 1.32 -0.96
N GLY A 264 18.87 1.73 -0.79
CA GLY A 264 19.76 1.97 -1.93
C GLY A 264 19.25 3.05 -2.91
N GLY A 265 18.38 3.95 -2.46
CA GLY A 265 17.74 4.96 -3.31
C GLY A 265 16.49 4.48 -4.05
N ILE A 266 16.01 3.26 -3.77
CA ILE A 266 14.80 2.68 -4.37
C ILE A 266 13.67 2.65 -3.33
N PRO A 267 12.50 3.23 -3.62
CA PRO A 267 11.29 3.08 -2.81
C PRO A 267 10.99 1.61 -2.55
N THR A 268 10.91 1.22 -1.28
CA THR A 268 10.76 -0.18 -0.86
C THR A 268 9.73 -0.32 0.23
N ILE A 269 8.73 -1.18 0.02
CA ILE A 269 7.84 -1.64 1.09
C ILE A 269 8.40 -2.95 1.65
N ARG A 270 8.52 -3.07 2.97
CA ARG A 270 8.80 -4.32 3.67
C ARG A 270 7.48 -4.92 4.12
N ILE A 271 7.30 -6.22 3.93
CA ILE A 271 6.09 -6.96 4.35
C ILE A 271 6.51 -8.17 5.21
N LEU A 272 5.87 -8.33 6.38
CA LEU A 272 6.07 -9.50 7.25
C LEU A 272 5.49 -10.77 6.61
N GLY A 273 6.09 -11.91 6.91
CA GLY A 273 5.68 -13.20 6.34
C GLY A 273 5.90 -14.41 7.25
N ALA A 274 6.29 -14.18 8.51
CA ALA A 274 6.60 -15.23 9.47
C ALA A 274 5.34 -15.90 10.01
N ALA A 275 5.05 -17.09 9.48
CA ALA A 275 3.90 -17.88 9.92
C ALA A 275 3.91 -18.14 11.43
N ASN A 276 2.71 -18.18 12.05
CA ASN A 276 2.50 -18.33 13.49
C ASN A 276 3.02 -17.15 14.33
N ASN A 277 3.51 -16.08 13.69
CA ASN A 277 3.95 -14.88 14.37
C ASN A 277 3.22 -13.66 13.82
N ASP A 278 3.47 -13.31 12.56
CA ASP A 278 2.89 -12.15 11.89
C ASP A 278 3.07 -12.30 10.36
N THR A 279 1.98 -12.20 9.61
CA THR A 279 1.97 -12.44 8.17
C THR A 279 1.07 -11.44 7.46
N ASP A 280 1.68 -10.58 6.66
CA ASP A 280 0.97 -9.47 6.05
C ASP A 280 0.65 -9.69 4.56
N GLU A 281 1.05 -10.83 3.96
CA GLU A 281 0.80 -11.04 2.53
C GLU A 281 -0.69 -11.06 2.13
N TYR A 282 -1.57 -11.34 3.09
CA TYR A 282 -3.03 -11.30 2.94
C TYR A 282 -3.67 -10.15 3.73
N ASP A 283 -2.88 -9.39 4.49
CA ASP A 283 -3.37 -8.21 5.21
C ASP A 283 -3.36 -7.02 4.25
N THR A 284 -4.29 -7.05 3.29
CA THR A 284 -4.32 -6.11 2.18
C THR A 284 -4.41 -4.66 2.65
N HIS A 285 -5.06 -4.38 3.79
CA HIS A 285 -5.05 -3.05 4.41
C HIS A 285 -3.65 -2.59 4.79
N VAL A 286 -2.80 -3.47 5.37
CA VAL A 286 -1.40 -3.17 5.69
C VAL A 286 -0.61 -2.89 4.41
N VAL A 287 -0.74 -3.74 3.39
CA VAL A 287 -0.03 -3.55 2.11
C VAL A 287 -0.39 -2.20 1.45
N VAL A 288 -1.68 -1.86 1.44
CA VAL A 288 -2.15 -0.60 0.83
C VAL A 288 -1.87 0.62 1.70
N HIS A 289 -1.84 0.47 3.04
CA HIS A 289 -1.36 1.50 3.97
C HIS A 289 0.06 1.92 3.63
N GLU A 290 0.97 0.95 3.48
CA GLU A 290 2.37 1.23 3.11
C GLU A 290 2.49 1.81 1.70
N PHE A 291 1.59 1.44 0.77
CA PHE A 291 1.51 2.10 -0.52
C PHE A 291 1.07 3.58 -0.39
N GLY A 292 0.24 3.91 0.60
CA GLY A 292 -0.13 5.28 0.96
C GLY A 292 1.10 6.13 1.29
N HIS A 293 2.05 5.59 2.05
CA HIS A 293 3.32 6.27 2.34
C HIS A 293 4.24 6.37 1.12
N TYR A 294 4.31 5.31 0.30
CA TYR A 294 4.99 5.38 -1.00
C TYR A 294 4.40 6.51 -1.86
N PHE A 295 3.08 6.64 -1.91
CA PHE A 295 2.41 7.72 -2.63
C PHE A 295 2.79 9.10 -2.06
N GLU A 296 2.77 9.29 -0.74
CA GLU A 296 3.18 10.56 -0.13
C GLU A 296 4.61 10.93 -0.52
N ASP A 297 5.56 10.01 -0.39
CA ASP A 297 6.98 10.28 -0.64
C ASP A 297 7.28 10.50 -2.13
N GLN A 298 6.69 9.68 -3.01
CA GLN A 298 7.08 9.64 -4.42
C GLN A 298 6.24 10.54 -5.32
N LEU A 299 4.98 10.75 -4.97
CA LEU A 299 4.04 11.54 -5.76
C LEU A 299 3.59 12.82 -5.04
N SER A 300 3.94 13.01 -3.78
CA SER A 300 3.61 14.23 -3.04
C SER A 300 4.81 14.69 -2.21
N ARG A 301 4.62 14.82 -0.89
CA ARG A 301 5.64 15.03 0.12
C ARG A 301 5.17 14.41 1.43
N SER A 302 6.11 13.85 2.19
CA SER A 302 5.94 13.54 3.60
C SER A 302 7.05 14.20 4.42
N ASP A 303 6.69 14.87 5.50
CA ASP A 303 7.63 15.34 6.53
C ASP A 303 7.58 14.47 7.80
N SER A 304 6.93 13.31 7.72
CA SER A 304 6.76 12.42 8.86
C SER A 304 8.12 11.98 9.41
N PRO A 305 8.35 12.09 10.74
CA PRO A 305 9.54 11.54 11.36
C PRO A 305 9.54 9.99 11.46
N GLY A 306 8.42 9.33 11.14
CA GLY A 306 8.26 7.88 11.25
C GLY A 306 8.40 7.34 12.68
N SER A 307 8.89 6.10 12.81
CA SER A 307 9.14 5.36 14.06
C SER A 307 7.89 4.77 14.73
N GLN A 308 8.12 3.91 15.73
CA GLN A 308 7.07 3.19 16.46
C GLN A 308 6.00 4.13 17.03
N HIS A 309 4.75 3.78 16.78
CA HIS A 309 3.59 4.49 17.27
C HIS A 309 2.43 3.51 17.45
N GLY A 310 1.30 4.02 17.93
CA GLY A 310 0.04 3.33 17.88
C GLY A 310 -1.11 4.32 17.79
N ILE A 311 -2.26 3.80 17.35
CA ILE A 311 -3.49 4.52 16.99
C ILE A 311 -4.17 5.35 18.09
N SER A 312 -3.60 5.37 19.30
CA SER A 312 -4.10 6.19 20.43
C SER A 312 -3.03 7.12 21.00
N ASP A 313 -1.84 7.15 20.41
CA ASP A 313 -0.76 8.00 20.83
C ASP A 313 -1.04 9.47 20.51
N ARG A 314 -0.43 10.37 21.29
CA ARG A 314 -0.29 11.77 20.90
C ARG A 314 1.03 11.94 20.17
N LEU A 315 0.97 12.10 18.86
CA LEU A 315 2.11 12.05 17.95
C LEU A 315 2.59 13.44 17.54
N ASP A 316 3.78 13.50 16.98
CA ASP A 316 4.18 14.59 16.10
C ASP A 316 3.10 14.73 15.01
N PRO A 317 2.60 15.94 14.74
CA PRO A 317 1.48 16.12 13.81
C PRO A 317 1.78 15.73 12.36
N ARG A 318 3.06 15.64 11.99
CA ARG A 318 3.48 15.15 10.67
C ARG A 318 3.36 13.63 10.58
N LEU A 319 3.64 12.94 11.69
CA LEU A 319 3.43 11.50 11.80
C LEU A 319 1.94 11.19 11.87
N ALA A 320 1.19 11.86 12.76
CA ALA A 320 -0.27 11.69 12.85
C ALA A 320 -0.96 11.87 11.49
N PHE A 321 -0.49 12.85 10.70
CA PHE A 321 -1.00 13.06 9.36
C PHE A 321 -0.70 11.89 8.41
N GLY A 322 0.57 11.47 8.33
CA GLY A 322 0.98 10.38 7.44
C GLY A 322 0.33 9.03 7.78
N GLU A 323 0.28 8.65 9.06
CA GLU A 323 -0.31 7.38 9.49
C GLU A 323 -1.84 7.39 9.34
N GLY A 324 -2.47 8.53 9.66
CA GLY A 324 -3.90 8.70 9.41
C GLY A 324 -4.26 8.64 7.93
N TRP A 325 -3.38 9.17 7.07
CA TRP A 325 -3.48 9.01 5.62
C TRP A 325 -3.36 7.55 5.19
N GLY A 326 -2.35 6.82 5.64
CA GLY A 326 -2.18 5.40 5.30
C GLY A 326 -3.43 4.58 5.65
N ASN A 327 -3.96 4.76 6.86
CA ASN A 327 -5.16 4.09 7.33
C ASN A 327 -6.36 4.42 6.45
N ALA A 328 -6.65 5.72 6.26
CA ALA A 328 -7.78 6.16 5.47
C ALA A 328 -7.66 5.71 4.01
N PHE A 329 -6.49 5.88 3.39
CA PHE A 329 -6.21 5.49 2.01
C PHE A 329 -6.45 4.00 1.79
N SER A 330 -5.99 3.13 2.70
CA SER A 330 -6.27 1.69 2.60
C SER A 330 -7.77 1.40 2.60
N GLY A 331 -8.55 2.08 3.44
CA GLY A 331 -10.01 1.97 3.45
C GLY A 331 -10.67 2.46 2.16
N MET A 332 -10.20 3.59 1.62
CA MET A 332 -10.71 4.19 0.38
C MET A 332 -10.53 3.26 -0.82
N ILE A 333 -9.30 2.76 -1.00
CA ILE A 333 -8.91 1.91 -2.15
C ILE A 333 -9.60 0.54 -2.08
N LEU A 334 -9.68 -0.06 -0.88
CA LEU A 334 -10.25 -1.39 -0.73
C LEU A 334 -11.78 -1.37 -0.62
N GLY A 335 -12.40 -0.18 -0.62
CA GLY A 335 -13.84 -0.03 -0.44
C GLY A 335 -14.35 -0.65 0.86
N SER A 336 -13.49 -0.72 1.88
CA SER A 336 -13.73 -1.42 3.14
C SER A 336 -13.21 -0.57 4.29
N PRO A 337 -14.08 0.02 5.12
CA PRO A 337 -13.67 0.88 6.22
C PRO A 337 -13.03 0.12 7.38
N VAL A 338 -12.99 -1.22 7.34
CA VAL A 338 -12.46 -2.02 8.44
C VAL A 338 -11.05 -2.48 8.10
N TYR A 339 -10.06 -1.82 8.71
CA TYR A 339 -8.66 -2.18 8.73
C TYR A 339 -8.45 -3.51 9.46
N ARG A 340 -7.52 -4.34 8.98
CA ARG A 340 -7.31 -5.73 9.44
C ARG A 340 -5.83 -6.07 9.41
N ASP A 341 -5.38 -6.74 10.46
CA ASP A 341 -4.01 -7.22 10.65
C ASP A 341 -4.09 -8.49 11.52
N VAL A 342 -3.44 -9.56 11.06
CA VAL A 342 -3.49 -10.89 11.68
C VAL A 342 -2.12 -11.44 12.04
N SER A 343 -2.09 -12.13 13.18
CA SER A 343 -0.87 -12.60 13.80
C SER A 343 -1.11 -13.91 14.57
N GLY A 344 -0.04 -14.38 15.22
CA GLY A 344 -0.04 -15.53 16.10
C GLY A 344 -0.28 -16.86 15.40
N ASP A 345 -0.41 -17.91 16.23
CA ASP A 345 -0.53 -19.29 15.78
C ASP A 345 -1.67 -19.47 14.79
N ALA A 346 -1.36 -20.11 13.65
CA ALA A 346 -2.27 -20.32 12.53
C ALA A 346 -2.94 -19.04 12.01
N GLN A 347 -2.34 -17.86 12.22
CA GLN A 347 -2.93 -16.55 11.90
C GLN A 347 -4.33 -16.41 12.51
N GLY A 348 -4.51 -17.02 13.68
CA GLY A 348 -5.79 -17.23 14.34
C GLY A 348 -6.24 -16.05 15.21
N VAL A 349 -5.36 -15.06 15.40
CA VAL A 349 -5.60 -13.85 16.19
C VAL A 349 -5.19 -12.62 15.38
N GLY A 350 -5.49 -11.44 15.91
CA GLY A 350 -5.27 -10.17 15.22
C GLY A 350 -6.18 -9.07 15.74
N PHE A 351 -6.12 -7.92 15.10
CA PHE A 351 -7.00 -6.79 15.39
C PHE A 351 -7.70 -6.28 14.13
N ALA A 352 -8.82 -5.60 14.36
CA ALA A 352 -9.48 -4.81 13.34
C ALA A 352 -10.03 -3.53 13.96
N PHE A 353 -10.01 -2.44 13.20
CA PHE A 353 -10.64 -1.18 13.58
C PHE A 353 -11.30 -0.52 12.37
N SER A 354 -12.28 0.34 12.63
CA SER A 354 -12.95 1.09 11.57
C SER A 354 -12.23 2.41 11.35
N VAL A 355 -11.97 2.80 10.10
CA VAL A 355 -11.51 4.15 9.76
C VAL A 355 -12.64 5.17 9.68
N GLU A 356 -13.88 4.68 9.54
CA GLU A 356 -15.12 5.47 9.48
C GLU A 356 -15.68 5.82 10.86
N VAL A 357 -15.75 4.84 11.76
CA VAL A 357 -16.45 5.04 13.04
C VAL A 357 -15.60 5.92 13.93
N ASP A 358 -16.22 6.94 14.54
CA ASP A 358 -15.57 7.78 15.55
C ASP A 358 -14.97 6.94 16.69
N LEU A 359 -13.68 6.66 16.55
CA LEU A 359 -12.89 5.90 17.52
C LEU A 359 -12.56 6.76 18.76
N THR A 360 -12.73 8.08 18.69
CA THR A 360 -12.43 9.00 19.79
C THR A 360 -13.55 9.00 20.83
N SER A 361 -14.82 9.05 20.41
CA SER A 361 -15.95 8.98 21.32
C SER A 361 -16.24 7.56 21.83
N ALA A 362 -15.91 6.53 21.05
CA ALA A 362 -16.21 5.15 21.39
C ALA A 362 -15.05 4.42 22.13
N GLY A 363 -13.78 4.82 21.91
CA GLY A 363 -12.59 4.12 22.43
C GLY A 363 -11.86 4.78 23.61
N GLY A 364 -12.30 5.96 24.06
CA GLY A 364 -11.58 6.74 25.09
C GLY A 364 -10.29 7.39 24.57
N ARG A 365 -10.16 7.55 23.26
CA ARG A 365 -9.03 8.22 22.61
C ARG A 365 -9.26 9.73 22.64
N VAL A 366 -8.19 10.51 22.74
CA VAL A 366 -8.30 11.97 22.78
C VAL A 366 -8.25 12.52 21.35
N PRO A 367 -9.29 13.19 20.85
CA PRO A 367 -9.28 13.74 19.51
C PRO A 367 -8.24 14.86 19.37
N GLY A 368 -7.78 15.08 18.15
CA GLY A 368 -6.94 16.23 17.84
C GLY A 368 -6.00 16.03 16.65
N TRP A 369 -5.41 17.15 16.25
CA TRP A 369 -4.46 17.28 15.13
C TRP A 369 -3.15 16.47 15.30
N TYR A 370 -2.95 15.85 16.46
CA TYR A 370 -1.80 15.00 16.81
C TYR A 370 -2.16 13.51 16.90
N ASN A 371 -3.38 13.12 16.53
CA ASN A 371 -3.86 11.74 16.63
C ASN A 371 -4.18 11.21 15.23
N GLU A 372 -3.56 10.09 14.85
CA GLU A 372 -3.78 9.46 13.54
C GLU A 372 -5.22 8.98 13.35
N ALA A 373 -5.93 8.59 14.43
CA ALA A 373 -7.33 8.19 14.37
C ALA A 373 -8.25 9.38 14.03
N SER A 374 -7.92 10.59 14.49
CA SER A 374 -8.66 11.79 14.11
C SER A 374 -8.41 12.13 12.64
N VAL A 375 -7.15 12.03 12.20
CA VAL A 375 -6.79 12.30 10.80
C VAL A 375 -7.45 11.28 9.86
N GLN A 376 -7.39 9.99 10.16
CA GLN A 376 -7.93 8.97 9.27
C GLN A 376 -9.43 9.17 9.05
N GLN A 377 -10.16 9.53 10.11
CA GLN A 377 -11.60 9.77 10.05
C GLN A 377 -11.89 11.00 9.20
N ILE A 378 -11.23 12.13 9.47
CA ILE A 378 -11.36 13.34 8.64
C ILE A 378 -11.11 13.04 7.16
N LEU A 379 -10.08 12.26 6.83
CA LEU A 379 -9.76 11.96 5.44
C LEU A 379 -10.77 11.01 4.80
N TYR A 380 -11.23 10.00 5.54
CA TYR A 380 -12.20 9.03 5.05
C TYR A 380 -13.57 9.68 4.85
N ASP A 381 -14.03 10.53 5.77
CA ASP A 381 -15.29 11.29 5.68
C ASP A 381 -15.29 12.29 4.49
N ILE A 382 -14.13 12.84 4.10
CA ILE A 382 -14.06 13.64 2.86
C ILE A 382 -14.34 12.77 1.61
N PHE A 383 -13.92 11.51 1.66
CA PHE A 383 -13.95 10.59 0.52
C PHE A 383 -15.30 9.89 0.35
N ASP A 384 -15.85 9.35 1.43
CA ASP A 384 -16.89 8.34 1.40
C ASP A 384 -18.26 8.95 1.03
N SER A 385 -19.36 8.20 1.12
CA SER A 385 -20.69 8.73 0.78
C SER A 385 -21.72 8.58 1.89
N SER A 386 -21.27 8.22 3.08
CA SER A 386 -22.11 7.78 4.19
C SER A 386 -22.17 8.85 5.27
N ASP A 387 -22.92 9.93 5.01
CA ASP A 387 -23.09 11.01 5.99
C ASP A 387 -23.39 10.49 7.43
N ASP A 388 -22.48 10.74 8.36
CA ASP A 388 -22.68 10.49 9.78
C ASP A 388 -22.13 11.62 10.67
N GLY A 389 -22.78 11.88 11.81
CA GLY A 389 -22.32 12.92 12.73
C GLY A 389 -22.11 14.31 12.11
N ALA A 390 -20.85 14.73 12.01
CA ALA A 390 -20.41 15.99 11.39
C ALA A 390 -20.03 15.83 9.91
N ASP A 391 -19.89 14.60 9.44
CA ASP A 391 -19.68 14.29 8.04
C ASP A 391 -20.96 14.55 7.22
N THR A 392 -20.76 15.33 6.17
CA THR A 392 -21.75 15.70 5.15
C THR A 392 -21.07 15.89 3.80
N ILE A 393 -19.85 15.37 3.63
CA ILE A 393 -19.02 15.51 2.44
C ILE A 393 -19.03 14.17 1.73
N SER A 394 -19.16 14.19 0.41
CA SER A 394 -19.01 12.96 -0.38
C SER A 394 -18.23 13.25 -1.65
N ALA A 395 -16.97 13.63 -1.47
CA ALA A 395 -16.19 14.25 -2.52
C ALA A 395 -15.36 13.24 -3.33
N GLY A 396 -15.25 11.99 -2.87
CA GLY A 396 -14.48 10.94 -3.50
C GLY A 396 -12.96 11.18 -3.43
N LEU A 397 -12.20 10.33 -4.14
CA LEU A 397 -10.73 10.36 -4.10
C LEU A 397 -10.12 11.59 -4.82
N ALA A 398 -10.81 12.12 -5.82
CA ALA A 398 -10.28 13.17 -6.70
C ALA A 398 -9.79 14.46 -5.99
N PRO A 399 -10.55 15.09 -5.08
CA PRO A 399 -10.08 16.28 -4.36
C PRO A 399 -8.88 16.00 -3.44
N ILE A 400 -8.85 14.83 -2.79
CA ILE A 400 -7.74 14.39 -1.94
C ILE A 400 -6.47 14.23 -2.78
N TYR A 401 -6.56 13.46 -3.88
CA TYR A 401 -5.46 13.30 -4.84
C TYR A 401 -4.97 14.65 -5.38
N THR A 402 -5.88 15.53 -5.77
CA THR A 402 -5.54 16.85 -6.33
C THR A 402 -4.81 17.72 -5.29
N ALA A 403 -5.20 17.66 -4.03
CA ALA A 403 -4.51 18.37 -2.95
C ALA A 403 -3.07 17.86 -2.75
N PHE A 404 -2.87 16.54 -2.67
CA PHE A 404 -1.53 15.94 -2.56
C PHE A 404 -0.62 16.27 -3.75
N ARG A 405 -1.18 16.34 -4.96
CA ARG A 405 -0.41 16.62 -6.18
C ARG A 405 -0.18 18.10 -6.44
N ASP A 406 -0.76 19.00 -5.64
CA ASP A 406 -0.59 20.43 -5.84
C ASP A 406 0.85 20.87 -5.51
N SER A 407 1.50 21.51 -6.48
CA SER A 407 2.83 22.09 -6.30
C SER A 407 2.95 23.07 -5.11
N ASN A 408 1.88 23.76 -4.74
CA ASN A 408 1.83 24.68 -3.59
C ASN A 408 1.68 23.95 -2.26
N TYR A 409 1.18 22.71 -2.27
CA TYR A 409 1.20 21.82 -1.12
C TYR A 409 2.60 21.20 -0.97
N ILE A 410 3.11 20.59 -2.04
CA ILE A 410 4.42 19.90 -2.08
C ILE A 410 5.55 20.86 -1.68
N ASN A 411 5.62 22.04 -2.30
CA ASN A 411 6.73 22.98 -2.07
C ASN A 411 6.45 24.00 -0.95
N ASN A 412 5.42 23.77 -0.12
CA ASN A 412 5.05 24.70 0.95
C ASN A 412 6.11 24.74 2.06
N VAL A 413 6.37 25.88 2.68
CA VAL A 413 7.27 25.92 3.84
C VAL A 413 6.66 25.25 5.09
N ASN A 414 5.33 25.25 5.20
CA ASN A 414 4.65 24.58 6.31
C ASN A 414 4.82 23.06 6.19
N PHE A 415 4.90 22.39 7.33
CA PHE A 415 4.97 20.94 7.40
C PHE A 415 3.66 20.26 7.01
N THR A 416 3.78 19.05 6.46
CA THR A 416 2.66 18.16 6.11
C THR A 416 1.88 17.76 7.35
N THR A 417 0.83 18.52 7.65
CA THR A 417 -0.06 18.33 8.81
C THR A 417 -1.50 18.47 8.36
N ILE A 418 -2.45 18.01 9.19
CA ILE A 418 -3.88 18.14 8.88
C ILE A 418 -4.29 19.60 8.59
N PHE A 419 -3.68 20.57 9.26
CA PHE A 419 -3.94 22.00 9.01
C PHE A 419 -3.60 22.43 7.58
N GLN A 420 -2.39 22.09 7.12
CA GLN A 420 -1.92 22.46 5.79
C GLN A 420 -2.71 21.71 4.71
N PHE A 421 -2.97 20.42 4.92
CA PHE A 421 -3.73 19.60 3.98
C PHE A 421 -5.18 20.09 3.86
N ALA A 422 -5.89 20.27 4.98
CA ALA A 422 -7.24 20.79 4.97
C ALA A 422 -7.33 22.20 4.39
N ASN A 423 -6.32 23.05 4.61
CA ASN A 423 -6.24 24.36 3.95
C ASN A 423 -6.22 24.24 2.42
N ARG A 424 -5.50 23.23 1.89
CA ARG A 424 -5.47 22.97 0.45
C ARG A 424 -6.79 22.39 -0.05
N VAL A 425 -7.32 21.36 0.61
CA VAL A 425 -8.57 20.69 0.23
C VAL A 425 -9.77 21.63 0.27
N ARG A 426 -9.80 22.61 1.19
CA ARG A 426 -10.85 23.63 1.27
C ARG A 426 -11.08 24.41 -0.04
N ASN A 427 -10.08 24.43 -0.94
CA ASN A 427 -10.17 25.13 -2.23
C ASN A 427 -10.63 24.22 -3.39
N GLU A 428 -10.89 22.93 -3.13
CA GLU A 428 -11.42 22.01 -4.13
C GLU A 428 -12.91 22.26 -4.38
N ALA A 429 -13.31 22.27 -5.66
CA ALA A 429 -14.66 22.67 -6.05
C ALA A 429 -15.75 21.70 -5.56
N SER A 430 -15.40 20.43 -5.33
CA SER A 430 -16.31 19.40 -4.80
C SER A 430 -16.41 19.40 -3.27
N VAL A 431 -15.61 20.21 -2.57
CA VAL A 431 -15.58 20.22 -1.10
C VAL A 431 -16.26 21.48 -0.57
N ASN A 432 -17.28 21.30 0.28
CA ASN A 432 -17.92 22.41 0.98
C ASN A 432 -17.04 22.85 2.17
N ALA A 433 -16.48 24.06 2.08
CA ALA A 433 -15.59 24.59 3.12
C ALA A 433 -16.20 24.61 4.53
N THR A 434 -17.50 24.92 4.66
CA THR A 434 -18.18 24.93 5.97
C THR A 434 -18.39 23.53 6.53
N ALA A 435 -18.68 22.55 5.66
CA ALA A 435 -18.75 21.15 6.07
C ALA A 435 -17.37 20.66 6.53
N LEU A 436 -16.31 20.98 5.78
CA LEU A 436 -14.93 20.60 6.13
C LEU A 436 -14.50 21.22 7.46
N ASP A 437 -14.83 22.49 7.71
CA ASP A 437 -14.53 23.13 8.98
C ASP A 437 -15.34 22.52 10.15
N SER A 438 -16.53 21.98 9.89
CA SER A 438 -17.35 21.27 10.90
C SER A 438 -16.77 19.90 11.23
N LEU A 439 -16.30 19.18 10.20
CA LEU A 439 -15.60 17.90 10.30
C LEU A 439 -14.32 18.03 11.14
N LEU A 440 -13.47 19.01 10.83
CA LEU A 440 -12.27 19.31 11.62
C LEU A 440 -12.59 19.62 13.08
N ALA A 441 -13.64 20.40 13.33
CA ALA A 441 -14.05 20.77 14.68
C ALA A 441 -14.62 19.57 15.49
N ALA A 442 -15.21 18.57 14.82
CA ALA A 442 -15.66 17.34 15.48
C ALA A 442 -14.48 16.56 16.09
N GLU A 443 -13.33 16.61 15.41
CA GLU A 443 -12.06 16.03 15.85
C GLU A 443 -11.17 17.00 16.66
N ASP A 444 -11.75 18.07 17.22
CA ASP A 444 -11.07 19.07 18.05
C ASP A 444 -9.85 19.74 17.35
N VAL A 445 -9.99 19.98 16.04
CA VAL A 445 -9.10 20.80 15.20
C VAL A 445 -9.78 22.15 14.91
N ASN A 446 -9.41 23.19 15.65
CA ASN A 446 -10.25 24.38 15.84
C ASN A 446 -9.81 25.62 15.04
N THR A 447 -9.06 25.43 13.94
CA THR A 447 -8.62 26.54 13.09
C THR A 447 -8.51 26.15 11.62
N THR A 448 -8.66 27.15 10.76
CA THR A 448 -8.56 27.02 9.30
C THR A 448 -7.20 27.47 8.75
N ASP A 449 -6.35 28.05 9.61
CA ASP A 449 -5.01 28.53 9.24
C ASP A 449 -4.06 27.33 9.00
N PRO A 450 -3.29 27.32 7.89
CA PRO A 450 -2.44 26.19 7.52
C PRO A 450 -1.25 25.94 8.47
N ARG A 451 -1.01 26.83 9.44
CA ARG A 451 -0.01 26.67 10.50
C ARG A 451 -0.63 26.47 11.88
N GLY A 452 -1.95 26.25 11.97
CA GLY A 452 -2.64 26.08 13.24
C GLY A 452 -2.74 27.39 14.06
N VAL A 453 -2.65 28.57 13.44
CA VAL A 453 -2.80 29.84 14.17
C VAL A 453 -4.21 29.94 14.75
N GLY A 454 -4.29 30.17 16.07
CA GLY A 454 -5.57 30.27 16.78
C GLY A 454 -6.15 28.93 17.23
N GLU A 455 -5.43 27.82 17.05
CA GLU A 455 -5.79 26.53 17.64
C GLU A 455 -5.94 26.64 19.16
N THR A 456 -6.89 25.90 19.72
CA THR A 456 -7.23 25.87 21.15
C THR A 456 -6.96 24.52 21.80
N ASN A 457 -6.89 23.44 21.03
CA ASN A 457 -6.53 22.12 21.50
C ASN A 457 -5.01 21.99 21.61
N ASN A 458 -4.50 21.93 22.84
CA ASN A 458 -3.06 21.80 23.12
C ASN A 458 -2.61 20.35 23.38
N GLY A 459 -3.50 19.37 23.20
CA GLY A 459 -3.20 17.97 23.48
C GLY A 459 -2.78 17.69 24.92
N GLY A 460 -3.21 18.52 25.87
CA GLY A 460 -2.82 18.46 27.28
C GLY A 460 -1.44 19.04 27.59
N LEU A 461 -0.73 19.61 26.60
CA LEU A 461 0.61 20.16 26.73
C LEU A 461 0.61 21.63 26.31
N SER A 462 0.62 22.57 27.27
CA SER A 462 0.48 24.00 26.98
C SER A 462 1.54 24.57 26.03
N GLN A 463 2.74 23.96 26.00
CA GLN A 463 3.86 24.40 25.16
C GLN A 463 3.65 24.16 23.66
N THR A 464 2.74 23.25 23.29
CA THR A 464 2.45 22.91 21.88
C THR A 464 1.73 24.04 21.15
N LEU A 465 1.14 24.99 21.89
CA LEU A 465 0.49 26.17 21.33
C LEU A 465 1.32 27.44 21.56
N PRO A 466 1.44 28.33 20.55
CA PRO A 466 0.99 28.14 19.17
C PRO A 466 1.80 27.04 18.47
N ILE A 467 1.16 26.32 17.52
CA ILE A 467 1.77 25.21 16.77
C ILE A 467 3.07 25.65 16.11
N TYR A 468 3.02 26.79 15.41
CA TYR A 468 4.22 27.52 14.99
C TYR A 468 4.41 28.75 15.87
N LYS A 469 5.52 28.79 16.60
CA LYS A 469 6.03 30.03 17.16
C LYS A 469 6.54 30.94 16.04
N VAL A 470 6.64 32.24 16.28
CA VAL A 470 7.08 33.20 15.26
C VAL A 470 8.31 33.95 15.76
N ALA A 471 9.44 33.77 15.06
CA ALA A 471 10.67 34.51 15.30
C ALA A 471 10.91 35.51 14.16
N THR A 472 11.46 36.68 14.50
CA THR A 472 11.76 37.76 13.54
C THR A 472 13.22 38.16 13.63
N GLN A 473 13.85 38.44 12.49
CA GLN A 473 15.24 38.87 12.47
C GLN A 473 15.43 40.21 13.21
N GLY A 474 16.35 40.24 14.16
CA GLY A 474 16.55 41.37 15.07
C GLY A 474 15.44 41.56 16.11
N GLY A 475 14.52 40.60 16.23
CA GLY A 475 13.44 40.58 17.20
C GLY A 475 13.85 40.06 18.57
N GLY A 476 12.88 39.98 19.49
CA GLY A 476 13.06 39.36 20.79
C GLY A 476 13.18 37.83 20.70
N ALA A 477 13.73 37.22 21.74
CA ALA A 477 13.81 35.76 21.85
C ALA A 477 12.41 35.13 21.94
N VAL A 478 12.27 33.95 21.32
CA VAL A 478 11.07 33.12 21.34
C VAL A 478 11.34 31.91 22.22
N THR A 479 10.44 31.60 23.15
CA THR A 479 10.56 30.38 23.97
C THR A 479 9.99 29.17 23.23
N VAL A 480 10.75 28.08 23.24
CA VAL A 480 10.33 26.76 22.75
C VAL A 480 10.68 25.71 23.80
N CYS A 481 9.89 24.65 23.91
CA CYS A 481 10.11 23.62 24.93
C CYS A 481 9.98 22.23 24.31
N SER A 482 10.93 21.35 24.62
CA SER A 482 10.89 19.93 24.25
C SER A 482 10.48 19.12 25.48
N THR A 483 9.50 18.23 25.32
CA THR A 483 9.00 17.37 26.40
C THR A 483 9.63 15.99 26.37
N ALA A 484 9.85 15.41 27.55
CA ALA A 484 10.23 14.02 27.77
C ALA A 484 9.04 13.13 28.14
N GLU A 485 7.84 13.70 28.15
CA GLU A 485 6.60 12.96 28.39
C GLU A 485 5.56 13.41 27.37
N ALA A 486 4.96 12.44 26.68
CA ALA A 486 3.73 12.65 25.96
C ALA A 486 2.59 12.02 26.77
N ASN A 487 1.75 12.85 27.39
CA ASN A 487 0.58 12.40 28.16
C ASN A 487 0.89 11.48 29.37
N GLY A 488 2.04 11.65 30.03
CA GLY A 488 2.42 10.85 31.21
C GLY A 488 2.95 9.45 30.87
N THR A 489 3.13 9.13 29.59
CA THR A 489 3.97 8.00 29.16
C THR A 489 5.40 8.53 29.05
N PRO A 490 6.37 7.95 29.79
CA PRO A 490 7.78 8.26 29.61
C PRO A 490 8.14 7.98 28.17
N VAL A 491 8.77 8.96 27.56
CA VAL A 491 9.51 8.78 26.33
C VAL A 491 10.60 7.72 26.61
N ASP A 492 10.47 6.54 26.02
CA ASP A 492 11.47 5.46 26.07
C ASP A 492 12.25 5.37 24.75
N GLU A 493 13.32 4.58 24.72
CA GLU A 493 14.22 4.45 23.57
C GLU A 493 13.51 4.11 22.25
N ASN A 494 12.30 3.53 22.29
CA ASN A 494 11.51 3.16 21.12
C ASN A 494 10.43 4.21 20.76
N SER A 495 10.11 5.14 21.66
CA SER A 495 9.04 6.14 21.52
C SER A 495 9.52 7.59 21.53
N VAL A 496 10.82 7.85 21.71
CA VAL A 496 11.42 9.19 21.90
C VAL A 496 11.09 10.23 20.83
N ARG A 497 11.09 9.89 19.56
CA ARG A 497 11.32 10.90 18.50
C ARG A 497 10.06 11.56 17.94
N ASN A 498 8.92 10.93 18.15
CA ASN A 498 7.74 11.11 17.30
C ASN A 498 6.46 11.40 18.10
N LYS A 499 6.58 11.77 19.38
CA LYS A 499 5.44 12.12 20.23
C LYS A 499 5.23 13.63 20.29
N LEU A 500 4.01 14.01 20.63
CA LEU A 500 3.56 15.39 20.73
C LEU A 500 4.43 16.18 21.71
N GLY A 501 4.95 17.33 21.27
CA GLY A 501 5.73 18.27 22.09
C GLY A 501 7.21 17.89 22.26
N VAL A 502 7.67 16.77 21.69
CA VAL A 502 9.12 16.48 21.61
C VAL A 502 9.78 17.49 20.69
N ARG A 503 9.12 17.78 19.56
CA ARG A 503 9.54 18.73 18.54
C ARG A 503 8.59 19.91 18.51
N GLU A 504 9.15 21.10 18.37
CA GLU A 504 8.42 22.35 18.28
C GLU A 504 8.77 23.07 16.98
N PHE A 505 7.84 23.87 16.47
CA PHE A 505 7.99 24.53 15.18
C PHE A 505 8.08 26.05 15.30
N ILE A 506 8.96 26.66 14.52
CA ILE A 506 9.12 28.12 14.45
C ILE A 506 9.02 28.56 12.98
N THR A 507 8.22 29.60 12.72
CA THR A 507 8.29 30.36 11.46
C THR A 507 9.32 31.48 11.60
N VAL A 508 10.26 31.57 10.66
CA VAL A 508 11.18 32.70 10.51
C VAL A 508 10.93 33.37 9.16
N THR A 509 10.71 34.69 9.16
CA THR A 509 10.59 35.47 7.91
C THR A 509 11.73 36.47 7.80
N LEU A 510 12.47 36.38 6.70
CA LEU A 510 13.57 37.28 6.34
C LEU A 510 13.13 38.23 5.25
N ASN A 511 13.18 39.53 5.52
CA ASN A 511 12.77 40.57 4.57
C ASN A 511 13.79 40.81 3.45
N SER A 512 15.05 40.41 3.67
CA SER A 512 16.15 40.55 2.72
C SER A 512 17.09 39.36 2.86
N GLY A 513 17.71 38.94 1.75
CA GLY A 513 18.75 37.93 1.80
C GLY A 513 20.04 38.49 2.42
N GLY A 514 20.78 37.65 3.13
CA GLY A 514 22.01 38.05 3.79
C GLY A 514 22.49 37.05 4.82
N ALA A 515 23.53 37.45 5.56
CA ALA A 515 24.02 36.68 6.69
C ALA A 515 22.97 36.65 7.80
N VAL A 516 22.77 35.47 8.37
CA VAL A 516 21.84 35.23 9.48
C VAL A 516 22.51 34.33 10.50
N THR A 517 22.35 34.66 11.77
CA THR A 517 22.66 33.76 12.87
C THR A 517 21.38 33.40 13.61
N MET A 518 21.14 32.11 13.79
CA MET A 518 20.08 31.57 14.62
C MET A 518 20.70 30.91 15.84
N THR A 519 20.16 31.16 17.01
CA THR A 519 20.72 30.63 18.26
C THR A 519 19.60 30.14 19.17
N ALA A 520 19.71 28.88 19.59
CA ALA A 520 18.92 28.30 20.66
C ALA A 520 19.79 28.24 21.93
N THR A 521 19.27 28.70 23.06
CA THR A 521 20.00 28.67 24.35
C THR A 521 19.07 28.22 25.45
N GLU A 522 19.51 27.26 26.26
CA GLU A 522 18.80 26.72 27.42
C GLU A 522 18.31 27.84 28.34
N THR A 523 17.04 27.72 28.72
CA THR A 523 16.39 28.57 29.73
C THR A 523 15.89 27.76 30.92
N SER A 524 15.59 26.47 30.71
CA SER A 524 15.26 25.51 31.76
C SER A 524 15.49 24.08 31.28
N GLY A 525 15.74 23.18 32.23
CA GLY A 525 15.99 21.77 31.99
C GLY A 525 17.02 21.26 33.01
N PRO A 526 17.46 20.01 32.90
CA PRO A 526 18.58 19.53 33.69
C PRO A 526 19.86 20.24 33.23
N ALA A 527 20.40 21.06 34.12
CA ALA A 527 21.52 21.94 33.81
C ALA A 527 22.76 21.16 33.35
N GLY A 528 23.32 21.58 32.22
CA GLY A 528 24.53 20.99 31.66
C GLY A 528 24.31 19.61 31.04
N THR A 529 23.07 19.26 30.70
CA THR A 529 22.78 18.08 29.88
C THR A 529 21.78 18.34 28.77
N THR A 530 21.04 19.46 28.75
CA THR A 530 20.15 19.76 27.60
C THR A 530 20.97 19.99 26.35
N ASP A 531 20.45 19.63 25.19
CA ASP A 531 21.17 19.77 23.92
C ASP A 531 20.20 20.19 22.81
N PRO A 532 19.96 21.51 22.64
CA PRO A 532 18.97 21.99 21.68
C PRO A 532 19.46 21.82 20.24
N ASP A 533 18.87 20.92 19.48
CA ASP A 533 19.10 20.81 18.05
C ASP A 533 18.02 21.54 17.26
N PHE A 534 18.38 22.10 16.11
CA PHE A 534 17.38 22.59 15.17
C PHE A 534 17.74 22.45 13.69
N ARG A 535 16.69 22.34 12.87
CA ARG A 535 16.77 22.12 11.43
C ARG A 535 16.02 23.21 10.69
N ILE A 536 16.64 23.74 9.64
CA ILE A 536 16.11 24.84 8.83
C ILE A 536 15.53 24.28 7.53
N TRP A 537 14.20 24.37 7.39
CA TRP A 537 13.46 23.92 6.22
C TRP A 537 13.12 25.10 5.29
N GLU A 538 13.24 24.86 3.99
CA GLU A 538 12.98 25.84 2.93
C GLU A 538 12.23 25.16 1.80
N THR A 539 11.19 25.81 1.26
CA THR A 539 10.36 25.26 0.15
C THR A 539 9.87 23.84 0.41
N GLY A 540 9.60 23.52 1.66
CA GLY A 540 9.10 22.22 2.07
C GLY A 540 10.11 21.09 2.07
N ARG A 541 11.41 21.41 2.13
CA ARG A 541 12.46 20.40 2.12
C ARG A 541 13.51 20.70 3.18
N LEU A 542 14.03 19.63 3.76
CA LEU A 542 15.25 19.65 4.55
C LEU A 542 16.42 19.37 3.63
N PHE A 543 17.38 20.29 3.59
CA PHE A 543 18.61 20.12 2.82
C PHE A 543 19.77 19.79 3.77
N THR A 544 20.37 18.61 3.65
CA THR A 544 21.64 18.32 4.35
C THR A 544 22.75 19.29 3.92
N ARG A 545 22.71 19.72 2.66
CA ARG A 545 23.46 20.84 2.10
C ARG A 545 22.56 21.63 1.14
N ASP A 546 22.46 22.94 1.34
CA ASP A 546 21.72 23.83 0.44
C ASP A 546 22.48 24.10 -0.87
N SER A 547 21.89 24.93 -1.75
CA SER A 547 22.50 25.34 -3.03
C SER A 547 23.82 26.11 -2.89
N LEU A 548 24.14 26.60 -1.70
CA LEU A 548 25.39 27.29 -1.35
C LEU A 548 26.39 26.37 -0.63
N GLY A 549 26.05 25.08 -0.47
CA GLY A 549 26.87 24.10 0.24
C GLY A 549 26.84 24.25 1.77
N GLN A 550 25.86 24.95 2.32
CA GLN A 550 25.70 25.19 3.75
C GLN A 550 24.86 24.07 4.38
N SER A 551 25.25 23.58 5.56
CA SER A 551 24.39 22.72 6.36
C SER A 551 23.11 23.46 6.73
N ARG A 552 21.95 22.80 6.74
CA ARG A 552 20.72 23.31 7.37
C ARG A 552 20.46 22.69 8.75
N LEU A 553 21.40 21.89 9.23
CA LEU A 553 21.37 21.30 10.56
C LEU A 553 22.23 22.16 11.49
N ALA A 554 21.66 22.52 12.62
CA ALA A 554 22.33 23.09 13.77
C ALA A 554 22.31 21.99 14.84
N GLU A 555 23.45 21.31 14.96
CA GLU A 555 23.65 20.16 15.82
C GLU A 555 25.12 20.16 16.24
N SER A 556 25.38 20.06 17.54
CA SER A 556 26.73 20.04 18.09
C SER A 556 26.75 19.36 19.45
N SER A 557 27.93 18.99 19.94
CA SER A 557 28.06 18.40 21.28
C SER A 557 28.08 19.46 22.40
N VAL A 558 27.47 20.63 22.18
CA VAL A 558 27.54 21.77 23.11
C VAL A 558 26.26 21.84 23.92
N ASP A 559 26.35 21.38 25.18
CA ASP A 559 25.21 21.42 26.09
C ASP A 559 24.65 22.85 26.25
N GLY A 560 23.33 22.93 26.17
CA GLY A 560 22.52 24.10 26.48
C GLY A 560 22.61 25.22 25.45
N SER A 561 23.30 25.04 24.32
CA SER A 561 23.31 26.05 23.28
C SER A 561 23.69 25.51 21.91
N GLU A 562 22.93 25.90 20.90
CA GLU A 562 23.20 25.57 19.51
C GLU A 562 23.11 26.80 18.63
N VAL A 563 24.02 26.90 17.65
CA VAL A 563 24.20 28.11 16.84
C VAL A 563 24.38 27.74 15.39
N TRP A 564 23.45 28.19 14.57
CA TRP A 564 23.60 28.17 13.12
C TRP A 564 23.99 29.54 12.59
N THR A 565 25.00 29.61 11.73
CA THR A 565 25.35 30.84 11.01
C THR A 565 25.52 30.53 9.53
N GLY A 566 24.82 31.28 8.69
CA GLY A 566 24.89 31.10 7.25
C GLY A 566 24.34 32.28 6.46
N THR A 567 24.03 32.04 5.18
CA THR A 567 23.44 33.05 4.30
C THR A 567 22.12 32.51 3.80
N LEU A 568 21.05 33.25 4.02
CA LEU A 568 19.70 32.89 3.58
C LEU A 568 19.18 33.92 2.59
N ASN A 569 18.29 33.50 1.70
CA ASN A 569 17.57 34.42 0.83
C ASN A 569 16.45 35.10 1.62
N ALA A 570 15.88 36.16 1.04
CA ALA A 570 14.61 36.68 1.55
C ALA A 570 13.54 35.60 1.38
N GLY A 571 12.71 35.39 2.40
CA GLY A 571 11.72 34.32 2.37
C GLY A 571 11.26 33.90 3.75
N THR A 572 10.39 32.90 3.78
CA THR A 572 9.92 32.26 5.00
C THR A 572 10.55 30.89 5.11
N TYR A 573 10.99 30.57 6.32
CA TYR A 573 11.62 29.32 6.70
C TYR A 573 10.82 28.70 7.85
N ALA A 574 10.74 27.37 7.86
CA ALA A 574 10.25 26.61 9.00
C ALA A 574 11.45 26.04 9.75
N ILE A 575 11.43 26.15 11.07
CA ILE A 575 12.45 25.58 11.95
C ILE A 575 11.77 24.47 12.74
N GLU A 576 12.38 23.30 12.72
CA GLU A 576 12.08 22.22 13.64
C GLU A 576 13.15 22.26 14.75
N ILE A 577 12.74 22.37 16.01
CA ILE A 577 13.64 22.44 17.16
C ILE A 577 13.23 21.43 18.22
N TYR A 578 14.20 20.78 18.86
CA TYR A 578 14.00 19.76 19.88
C TYR A 578 15.22 19.68 20.80
N ASP A 579 15.10 18.98 21.92
CA ASP A 579 16.26 18.56 22.71
C ASP A 579 16.72 17.20 22.19
N PHE A 580 18.00 17.07 21.83
CA PHE A 580 18.60 15.82 21.35
C PHE A 580 18.37 14.68 22.34
N ASN A 581 18.39 14.95 23.65
CA ASN A 581 18.14 13.91 24.66
C ASN A 581 16.71 13.38 24.63
N ASN A 582 15.74 14.21 24.24
CA ASN A 582 14.36 13.75 24.03
C ASN A 582 14.18 13.07 22.67
N PHE A 583 15.16 13.18 21.78
CA PHE A 583 15.15 12.62 20.43
C PHE A 583 15.97 11.32 20.30
N ASP A 584 17.02 11.07 21.10
CA ASP A 584 17.93 9.94 20.87
C ASP A 584 18.43 9.25 22.15
N GLU A 585 18.14 9.77 23.35
CA GLU A 585 18.81 9.29 24.58
C GLU A 585 17.88 8.83 25.71
N THR A 586 18.44 7.97 26.58
CA THR A 586 17.81 7.49 27.82
C THR A 586 17.73 8.56 28.94
N THR A 587 18.18 9.78 28.65
CA THR A 587 18.29 10.94 29.55
C THR A 587 17.19 11.99 29.31
N ALA A 588 16.11 11.60 28.63
CA ALA A 588 14.99 12.47 28.30
C ALA A 588 14.49 13.27 29.52
N ALA A 589 14.41 14.60 29.36
CA ALA A 589 13.84 15.51 30.36
C ALA A 589 13.17 16.71 29.68
N ASN A 590 12.17 17.29 30.37
CA ASN A 590 11.56 18.52 29.89
C ASN A 590 12.60 19.66 29.90
N SER A 591 12.76 20.32 28.76
CA SER A 591 13.69 21.42 28.58
C SER A 591 13.05 22.53 27.76
N CYS A 592 13.53 23.76 27.96
CA CYS A 592 13.09 24.92 27.19
C CYS A 592 14.27 25.78 26.78
N PHE A 593 14.16 26.36 25.59
CA PHE A 593 15.19 27.15 24.94
C PHE A 593 14.64 28.52 24.55
N SER A 594 15.51 29.52 24.61
CA SER A 594 15.32 30.81 23.97
C SER A 594 15.90 30.74 22.56
N PHE A 595 15.08 30.99 21.55
CA PHE A 595 15.48 31.01 20.15
C PHE A 595 15.53 32.46 19.64
N THR A 596 16.63 32.84 19.01
CA THR A 596 16.85 34.18 18.45
C THR A 596 17.33 34.13 17.01
N VAL A 597 17.04 35.19 16.25
CA VAL A 597 17.49 35.37 14.87
C VAL A 597 18.09 36.76 14.74
N THR A 598 19.36 36.85 14.35
CA THR A 598 20.09 38.13 14.19
C THR A 598 20.64 38.28 12.78
#